data_AF-A0A8J2JFZ9-F1
#
_entry.id   AF-A0A8J2JFZ9-F1
#
_cell.length_a   1.000
_cell.length_b   1.000
_cell.length_c   1.000
_cell.angle_alpha   90.00
_cell.angle_beta   90.00
_cell.angle_gamma   90.00
#
_symmetry.space_group_name_H-M   'P 1'
#
loop_
_entity.id
_entity.type
_entity.pdbx_description
1 polymer ?
#
loop_
_entity_poly.entity_id
_entity_poly.type
_entity_poly.pdbx_seq_one_letter_code
_entity_poly.pdbx_strand_id
1 'polypeptide(L)'
;MDAFQEFAARIHHSCREGYFHAMKNVSLEATKKFPNDCSFKFYHALSLLLEKKIPDALRELEPLLNENPVSLAACLASVDGHRACVKVDREEVASLEVRIRDAKKAAPPDVLYFAGLYMNLIGKNDKAK
;
A
#
# COMPACT_ATOMS: atom_id res chain seq x y z
N MET A 1 12.67 -20.42 -7.95
CA MET A 1 11.90 -19.24 -7.49
C MET A 1 12.20 -18.14 -8.47
N ASP A 2 11.18 -17.56 -9.09
CA ASP A 2 11.41 -16.44 -10.01
C ASP A 2 11.82 -15.17 -9.22
N ALA A 3 12.46 -14.22 -9.89
CA ALA A 3 12.96 -13.01 -9.22
C ALA A 3 11.82 -12.18 -8.59
N PHE A 4 10.62 -12.21 -9.16
CA PHE A 4 9.48 -11.46 -8.65
C PHE A 4 9.07 -11.99 -7.26
N GLN A 5 8.93 -13.30 -7.15
CA GLN A 5 8.62 -14.00 -5.89
C GLN A 5 9.67 -13.73 -4.82
N GLU A 6 10.95 -13.67 -5.19
CA GLU A 6 12.03 -13.38 -4.24
C GLU A 6 11.89 -11.97 -3.64
N PHE A 7 11.63 -10.95 -4.45
CA PHE A 7 11.40 -9.60 -3.95
C PHE A 7 10.17 -9.52 -3.06
N ALA A 8 9.05 -10.10 -3.48
CA ALA A 8 7.81 -10.12 -2.69
C ALA A 8 8.03 -10.80 -1.32
N ALA A 9 8.69 -11.96 -1.30
CA ALA A 9 8.99 -12.69 -0.07
C ALA A 9 9.86 -11.88 0.90
N ARG A 10 10.94 -11.24 0.39
CA ARG A 10 11.81 -10.38 1.20
C ARG A 10 11.07 -9.16 1.76
N ILE A 11 10.19 -8.54 0.97
CA ILE A 11 9.35 -7.41 1.40
C ILE A 11 8.39 -7.85 2.50
N HIS A 12 7.64 -8.93 2.31
CA HIS A 12 6.66 -9.42 3.28
C HIS A 12 7.33 -9.86 4.58
N HIS A 13 8.47 -10.57 4.49
CA HIS A 13 9.27 -10.93 5.66
C HIS A 13 9.73 -9.67 6.42
N SER A 14 10.32 -8.70 5.72
CA SER A 14 10.80 -7.46 6.35
C SER A 14 9.67 -6.68 7.01
N CYS A 15 8.47 -6.64 6.40
CA CYS A 15 7.30 -5.99 6.98
C CYS A 15 6.85 -6.70 8.27
N ARG A 16 6.79 -8.03 8.26
CA ARG A 16 6.37 -8.84 9.41
C ARG A 16 7.28 -8.68 10.63
N GLU A 17 8.58 -8.62 10.38
CA GLU A 17 9.59 -8.41 11.44
C GLU A 17 9.73 -6.94 11.88
N GLY A 18 9.00 -6.02 11.24
CA GLY A 18 9.07 -4.58 11.53
C GLY A 18 10.30 -3.87 10.94
N TYR A 19 11.05 -4.52 10.04
CA TYR A 19 12.22 -3.98 9.36
C TYR A 19 11.81 -3.08 8.18
N PHE A 20 11.07 -2.00 8.46
CA PHE A 20 10.49 -1.13 7.42
C PHE A 20 11.53 -0.43 6.55
N HIS A 21 12.72 -0.12 7.11
CA HIS A 21 13.82 0.42 6.32
C HIS A 21 14.34 -0.59 5.29
N ALA A 22 14.47 -1.86 5.69
CA ALA A 22 14.87 -2.94 4.77
C ALA A 22 13.78 -3.16 3.70
N MET A 23 12.50 -3.19 4.12
CA MET A 23 11.36 -3.25 3.21
C MET A 23 11.41 -2.13 2.15
N LYS A 24 11.73 -0.90 2.55
CA LYS A 24 11.88 0.23 1.62
C LYS A 24 13.01 0.02 0.62
N ASN A 25 14.17 -0.42 1.07
CA ASN A 25 15.32 -0.61 0.19
C ASN A 25 15.05 -1.74 -0.82
N VAL A 26 14.47 -2.85 -0.38
CA VAL A 26 14.10 -3.98 -1.24
C VAL A 26 13.01 -3.61 -2.23
N SER A 27 11.96 -2.89 -1.78
CA SER A 27 10.89 -2.44 -2.69
C SER A 27 11.40 -1.43 -3.72
N LEU A 28 12.32 -0.53 -3.36
CA LEU A 28 12.94 0.40 -4.30
C LEU A 28 13.86 -0.31 -5.31
N GLU A 29 14.51 -1.39 -4.91
CA GLU A 29 15.26 -2.25 -5.84
C GLU A 29 14.30 -2.94 -6.81
N ALA A 30 13.19 -3.47 -6.30
CA ALA A 30 12.17 -4.14 -7.10
C ALA A 30 11.52 -3.18 -8.12
N THR A 31 11.23 -1.93 -7.76
CA THR A 31 10.66 -0.94 -8.71
C THR A 31 11.62 -0.61 -9.85
N LYS A 32 12.94 -0.67 -9.63
CA LYS A 32 13.92 -0.51 -10.73
C LYS A 32 13.92 -1.71 -11.67
N LYS A 33 13.76 -2.93 -11.13
CA LYS A 33 13.72 -4.16 -11.91
C LYS A 33 12.39 -4.38 -12.64
N PHE A 34 11.30 -3.91 -12.05
CA PHE A 34 9.94 -4.04 -12.55
C PHE A 34 9.24 -2.66 -12.60
N PRO A 35 9.70 -1.73 -13.45
CA PRO A 35 9.24 -0.33 -13.44
C PRO A 35 7.77 -0.13 -13.80
N ASN A 36 7.18 -1.10 -14.50
CA ASN A 36 5.77 -1.08 -14.90
C ASN A 36 4.86 -1.79 -13.88
N ASP A 37 5.42 -2.41 -12.84
CA ASP A 37 4.63 -3.14 -11.85
C ASP A 37 4.22 -2.22 -10.70
N CYS A 38 2.92 -1.96 -10.59
CA CYS A 38 2.35 -1.10 -9.55
C CYS A 38 2.41 -1.74 -8.15
N SER A 39 2.56 -3.07 -8.04
CA SER A 39 2.67 -3.79 -6.77
C SER A 39 3.91 -3.38 -6.00
N PHE A 40 5.07 -3.28 -6.68
CA PHE A 40 6.31 -2.85 -6.03
C PHE A 40 6.31 -1.36 -5.70
N LYS A 41 5.66 -0.53 -6.52
CA LYS A 41 5.43 0.89 -6.19
C LYS A 41 4.57 1.02 -4.93
N PHE A 42 3.52 0.21 -4.81
CA PHE A 42 2.70 0.15 -3.61
C PHE A 42 3.48 -0.29 -2.37
N TYR A 43 4.29 -1.36 -2.46
CA TYR A 43 5.14 -1.77 -1.32
C TYR A 43 6.14 -0.68 -0.92
N HIS A 44 6.67 0.07 -1.88
CA HIS A 44 7.55 1.20 -1.58
C HIS A 44 6.81 2.29 -0.81
N ALA A 45 5.64 2.72 -1.29
CA ALA A 45 4.81 3.71 -0.62
C ALA A 45 4.38 3.25 0.79
N LEU A 46 4.01 1.97 0.93
CA LEU A 46 3.65 1.36 2.22
C LEU A 46 4.83 1.38 3.20
N SER A 47 6.05 1.10 2.73
CA SER A 47 7.24 1.15 3.59
C SER A 47 7.49 2.56 4.15
N LEU A 48 7.24 3.60 3.37
CA LEU A 48 7.32 4.99 3.81
C LEU A 48 6.24 5.32 4.85
N LEU A 49 5.02 4.82 4.63
CA LEU A 49 3.90 4.97 5.58
C LEU A 49 4.23 4.31 6.93
N LEU A 50 4.81 3.10 6.90
CA LEU A 50 5.23 2.35 8.08
C LEU A 50 6.44 3.01 8.79
N GLU A 51 7.36 3.62 8.04
CA GLU A 51 8.44 4.50 8.56
C GLU A 51 7.93 5.88 9.05
N LYS A 52 6.62 6.15 9.02
CA LYS A 52 6.00 7.44 9.40
C LYS A 52 6.45 8.64 8.56
N LYS A 53 6.93 8.40 7.34
CA LYS A 53 7.23 9.43 6.34
C LYS A 53 5.97 9.79 5.57
N ILE A 54 4.99 10.36 6.28
CA ILE A 54 3.63 10.55 5.78
C ILE A 54 3.56 11.35 4.46
N PRO A 55 4.26 12.49 4.30
CA PRO A 55 4.19 13.26 3.05
C PRO A 55 4.74 12.49 1.85
N ASP A 56 5.86 11.79 2.03
CA ASP A 56 6.44 10.97 0.97
C ASP A 56 5.52 9.80 0.62
N ALA A 57 4.96 9.13 1.62
CA ALA A 57 4.03 8.03 1.41
C ALA A 57 2.80 8.46 0.60
N LEU A 58 2.15 9.57 0.99
CA LEU A 58 0.98 10.09 0.27
C LEU A 58 1.33 10.47 -1.17
N ARG A 59 2.49 11.11 -1.40
CA ARG A 59 2.95 11.44 -2.76
C ARG A 59 3.12 10.19 -3.64
N GLU A 60 3.70 9.12 -3.10
CA GLU A 60 3.89 7.87 -3.84
C GLU A 60 2.58 7.07 -4.00
N LEU A 61 1.58 7.27 -3.13
CA LEU A 61 0.27 6.62 -3.22
C LEU A 61 -0.66 7.29 -4.24
N GLU A 62 -0.56 8.61 -4.42
CA GLU A 62 -1.41 9.40 -5.32
C GLU A 62 -1.54 8.81 -6.74
N PRO A 63 -0.45 8.52 -7.47
CA PRO A 63 -0.58 7.92 -8.80
C PRO A 63 -1.19 6.52 -8.76
N LEU A 64 -1.11 5.81 -7.63
CA LEU A 64 -1.57 4.44 -7.50
C LEU A 64 -3.06 4.34 -7.20
N LEU A 65 -3.74 5.44 -6.85
CA LEU A 65 -5.16 5.42 -6.54
C LEU A 65 -5.99 4.83 -7.68
N ASN A 66 -5.57 5.02 -8.94
CA ASN A 66 -6.26 4.55 -10.14
C ASN A 66 -5.60 3.33 -10.81
N GLU A 67 -4.55 2.75 -10.22
CA GLU A 67 -3.74 1.69 -10.84
C GLU A 67 -4.10 0.32 -10.28
N ASN A 68 -4.66 -0.56 -11.12
CA ASN A 68 -4.93 -1.93 -10.72
C ASN A 68 -3.64 -2.79 -10.78
N PRO A 69 -3.50 -3.80 -9.90
CA PRO A 69 -4.46 -4.21 -8.87
C PRO A 69 -4.35 -3.43 -7.53
N VAL A 70 -3.48 -2.44 -7.39
CA VAL A 70 -3.21 -1.82 -6.08
C VAL A 70 -4.16 -0.68 -5.67
N SER A 71 -5.03 -0.23 -6.58
CA SER A 71 -5.90 0.95 -6.44
C SER A 71 -6.64 1.03 -5.10
N LEU A 72 -7.33 -0.05 -4.71
CA LEU A 72 -8.09 -0.09 -3.45
C LEU A 72 -7.18 -0.10 -2.23
N ALA A 73 -6.05 -0.81 -2.29
CA ALA A 73 -5.05 -0.82 -1.23
C ALA A 73 -4.40 0.56 -1.05
N ALA A 74 -4.14 1.27 -2.15
CA ALA A 74 -3.63 2.63 -2.14
C ALA A 74 -4.62 3.58 -1.47
N CYS A 75 -5.91 3.50 -1.79
CA CYS A 75 -6.95 4.31 -1.13
C CYS A 75 -6.97 4.07 0.39
N LEU A 76 -6.91 2.82 0.82
CA LEU A 76 -6.89 2.45 2.25
C LEU A 76 -5.64 3.00 2.95
N ALA A 77 -4.48 2.86 2.32
CA ALA A 77 -3.21 3.39 2.82
C ALA A 77 -3.22 4.93 2.90
N SER A 78 -3.81 5.61 1.91
CA SER A 78 -3.94 7.07 1.90
C SER A 78 -4.82 7.57 3.04
N VAL A 79 -5.95 6.90 3.33
CA VAL A 79 -6.79 7.25 4.49
C VAL A 79 -6.00 7.16 5.80
N ASP A 80 -5.25 6.08 6.00
CA ASP A 80 -4.40 5.92 7.19
C ASP A 80 -3.27 6.97 7.23
N GLY A 81 -2.72 7.35 6.08
CA GLY A 81 -1.75 8.44 5.94
C GLY A 81 -2.32 9.82 6.31
N HIS A 82 -3.45 10.23 5.72
CA HIS A 82 -4.11 11.50 6.03
C HIS A 82 -4.52 11.60 7.51
N ARG A 83 -4.96 10.49 8.12
CA ARG A 83 -5.28 10.45 9.55
C ARG A 83 -4.07 10.59 10.47
N ALA A 84 -2.87 10.27 9.97
CA ALA A 84 -1.62 10.44 10.72
C ALA A 84 -1.04 11.86 10.64
N CYS A 85 -1.56 12.72 9.76
CA CYS A 85 -1.15 14.12 9.67
C CYS A 85 -1.55 14.92 10.91
N VAL A 86 -0.73 15.91 11.30
CA VAL A 86 -1.02 16.83 12.42
C VAL A 86 -2.34 17.57 12.20
N LYS A 87 -2.59 18.02 10.96
CA LYS A 87 -3.86 18.57 10.53
C LYS A 87 -4.47 17.62 9.52
N VAL A 88 -5.50 16.88 9.96
CA VAL A 88 -6.23 15.94 9.11
C VAL A 88 -7.11 16.71 8.13
N ASP A 89 -6.92 16.47 6.84
CA ASP A 89 -7.86 16.87 5.81
C ASP A 89 -9.08 15.93 5.84
N ARG A 90 -10.18 16.40 6.45
CA ARG A 90 -11.38 15.59 6.63
C ARG A 90 -12.16 15.41 5.34
N GLU A 91 -12.04 16.34 4.41
CA GLU A 91 -12.74 16.28 3.13
C GLU A 91 -12.08 15.22 2.25
N GLU A 92 -10.75 15.22 2.17
CA GLU A 92 -10.00 14.20 1.44
C GLU A 92 -10.22 12.80 2.02
N VAL A 93 -10.20 12.66 3.35
CA VAL A 93 -10.52 11.39 4.01
C VAL A 93 -11.93 10.92 3.66
N ALA A 94 -12.93 11.79 3.69
CA ALA A 94 -14.31 11.42 3.36
C ALA A 94 -14.45 11.02 1.88
N SER A 95 -13.78 11.73 0.98
CA SER A 95 -13.72 11.41 -0.46
C SER A 95 -13.14 10.00 -0.69
N LEU A 96 -12.00 9.70 -0.07
CA LEU A 96 -11.37 8.39 -0.15
C LEU A 96 -12.24 7.28 0.45
N GLU A 97 -12.95 7.53 1.55
CA GLU A 97 -13.87 6.55 2.15
C GLU A 97 -15.08 6.22 1.27
N VAL A 98 -15.63 7.21 0.56
CA VAL A 98 -16.68 6.98 -0.46
C VAL A 98 -16.12 6.12 -1.59
N ARG A 99 -14.93 6.48 -2.10
CA ARG A 99 -14.24 5.73 -3.15
C ARG A 99 -14.00 4.27 -2.75
N ILE A 100 -13.51 4.01 -1.54
CA ILE A 100 -13.33 2.65 -1.00
C ILE A 100 -14.65 1.89 -0.97
N ARG A 101 -15.73 2.53 -0.48
CA ARG A 101 -17.05 1.89 -0.37
C ARG A 101 -17.58 1.47 -1.73
N ASP A 102 -17.43 2.30 -2.74
CA ASP A 102 -17.93 2.02 -4.09
C ASP A 102 -17.04 1.03 -4.83
N ALA A 103 -15.72 1.16 -4.72
CA ALA A 103 -14.77 0.21 -5.31
C ALA A 103 -15.00 -1.22 -4.81
N LYS A 104 -15.26 -1.41 -3.50
CA LYS A 104 -15.52 -2.73 -2.92
C LYS A 104 -16.72 -3.48 -3.51
N LYS A 105 -17.71 -2.78 -4.10
CA LYS A 105 -18.91 -3.41 -4.67
C LYS A 105 -18.64 -4.16 -5.98
N ALA A 106 -17.63 -3.73 -6.73
CA ALA A 106 -17.33 -4.21 -8.08
C ALA A 106 -15.85 -4.54 -8.30
N ALA A 107 -15.02 -4.50 -7.25
CA ALA A 107 -13.59 -4.73 -7.37
C ALA A 107 -13.31 -6.16 -7.85
N PRO A 108 -12.42 -6.32 -8.85
CA PRO A 108 -11.98 -7.64 -9.28
C PRO A 108 -11.14 -8.34 -8.18
N PRO A 109 -11.01 -9.68 -8.24
CA PRO A 109 -10.35 -10.46 -7.18
C PRO A 109 -8.91 -10.05 -6.87
N ASP A 110 -8.15 -9.61 -7.86
CA ASP A 110 -6.78 -9.11 -7.71
C ASP A 110 -6.70 -7.79 -6.92
N VAL A 111 -7.65 -6.88 -7.16
CA VAL A 111 -7.78 -5.63 -6.39
C VAL A 111 -8.17 -5.90 -4.94
N LEU A 112 -9.10 -6.83 -4.72
CA LEU A 112 -9.46 -7.28 -3.38
C LEU A 112 -8.30 -7.97 -2.67
N TYR A 113 -7.49 -8.75 -3.39
CA TYR A 113 -6.30 -9.39 -2.86
C TYR A 113 -5.31 -8.36 -2.29
N PHE A 114 -4.97 -7.31 -3.02
CA PHE A 114 -4.05 -6.28 -2.52
C PHE A 114 -4.63 -5.49 -1.34
N ALA A 115 -5.95 -5.23 -1.33
CA ALA A 115 -6.61 -4.60 -0.19
C ALA A 115 -6.53 -5.48 1.08
N GLY A 116 -6.76 -6.79 0.94
CA GLY A 116 -6.59 -7.76 2.04
C GLY A 116 -5.14 -7.88 2.49
N LEU A 117 -4.20 -7.92 1.54
CA LEU A 117 -2.77 -7.96 1.82
C LEU A 117 -2.32 -6.74 2.62
N TYR A 118 -2.75 -5.54 2.24
CA TYR A 118 -2.48 -4.33 3.02
C TYR A 118 -2.95 -4.47 4.47
N MET A 119 -4.19 -4.92 4.70
CA MET A 119 -4.74 -5.12 6.05
C MET A 119 -3.89 -6.11 6.87
N ASN A 120 -3.42 -7.19 6.25
CA ASN A 120 -2.53 -8.14 6.89
C ASN A 120 -1.16 -7.54 7.24
N LEU A 121 -0.55 -6.80 6.31
CA LEU A 121 0.78 -6.20 6.49
C LEU A 121 0.81 -5.14 7.60
N ILE A 122 -0.28 -4.40 7.82
CA ILE A 122 -0.38 -3.43 8.92
C ILE A 122 -0.90 -4.03 10.23
N GLY A 123 -1.06 -5.35 10.31
CA GLY A 123 -1.48 -6.07 11.51
C GLY A 123 -2.98 -5.98 11.84
N LYS A 124 -3.82 -5.44 10.95
CA LYS A 124 -5.29 -5.38 11.12
C LYS A 124 -5.96 -6.68 10.63
N ASN A 125 -5.54 -7.81 11.21
CA ASN A 125 -5.92 -9.17 10.74
C ASN A 125 -7.43 -9.47 10.82
N ASP A 126 -8.17 -8.85 11.74
CA ASP A 126 -9.62 -9.06 11.86
C ASP A 126 -10.42 -8.53 10.65
N LYS A 127 -9.81 -7.65 9.84
CA LYS A 127 -10.43 -7.06 8.64
C LYS A 127 -9.94 -7.69 7.32
N ALA A 128 -9.03 -8.67 7.40
CA ALA A 128 -8.39 -9.29 6.24
C ALA A 128 -9.08 -10.57 5.74
N LYS A 129 -10.20 -10.97 6.37
CA LYS A 129 -10.97 -12.17 6.02
C LYS A 129 -12.12 -11.87 5.06
#